data_AF-A0A812JH52-F1
#
_entry.id   AF-A0A812JH52-F1
#
_cell.length_a   1.000
_cell.length_b   1.000
_cell.length_c   1.000
_cell.angle_alpha   90.00
_cell.angle_beta   90.00
_cell.angle_gamma   90.00
#
_symmetry.space_group_name_H-M   'P 1'
#
loop_
_entity.id
_entity.type
_entity.pdbx_description
1 polymer ?
#
loop_
_entity_poly.entity_id
_entity_poly.type
_entity_poly.pdbx_seq_one_letter_code
_entity_poly.pdbx_strand_id
1 'polypeptide(L)'
;MQIGNLKRKVIFHSPAPEAKATAEAIQKALGKVRTKESPLLAEGIPMVPSPAPEQLETIPAEILANDGARAEGALRTHVWQPSGGVDTTAEVVVGHGNSIRYMLCRALQLSPAVWSRFAAGHCTISWIEIRSDGAVVLREFGGAGHLPQELQSYR
;
A
#
# COMPACT_ATOMS: atom_id res chain seq x y z
N MET A 1 -7.86 -14.81 1.14
CA MET A 1 -6.40 -14.81 0.88
C MET A 1 -5.71 -15.82 1.82
N GLN A 2 -5.00 -16.83 1.30
CA GLN A 2 -4.21 -17.78 2.12
C GLN A 2 -2.70 -17.58 1.94
N ILE A 3 -2.17 -16.44 2.38
CA ILE A 3 -0.69 -16.25 2.42
C ILE A 3 -0.03 -17.07 3.55
N GLY A 4 -0.82 -17.61 4.48
CA GLY A 4 -0.33 -18.39 5.63
C GLY A 4 0.63 -19.53 5.27
N ASN A 5 0.49 -20.13 4.09
CA ASN A 5 1.31 -21.27 3.65
C ASN A 5 2.58 -20.88 2.88
N LEU A 6 2.77 -19.59 2.58
CA LEU A 6 3.97 -19.13 1.86
C LEU A 6 5.20 -19.18 2.76
N LYS A 7 6.31 -19.71 2.24
CA LYS A 7 7.58 -19.87 2.98
C LYS A 7 8.24 -18.53 3.30
N ARG A 8 8.13 -17.56 2.39
CA ARG A 8 8.72 -16.22 2.54
C ARG A 8 7.62 -15.17 2.64
N LYS A 9 7.53 -14.57 3.83
CA LYS A 9 6.65 -13.46 4.17
C LYS A 9 7.43 -12.40 4.93
N VAL A 10 7.19 -11.13 4.60
CA VAL A 10 7.72 -9.98 5.34
C VAL A 10 6.59 -8.96 5.49
N ILE A 11 6.50 -8.35 6.66
CA ILE A 11 5.61 -7.21 6.91
C ILE A 11 6.47 -5.94 6.86
N PHE A 12 6.09 -4.99 6.02
CA PHE A 12 6.65 -3.64 6.02
C PHE A 12 5.59 -2.68 6.55
N HIS A 13 6.01 -1.68 7.32
CA HIS A 13 5.08 -0.66 7.81
C HIS A 13 5.63 0.76 7.79
N SER A 14 4.72 1.71 7.67
CA SER A 14 4.98 3.13 7.91
C SER A 14 5.51 3.37 9.34
N PRO A 15 6.33 4.41 9.58
CA PRO A 15 6.77 4.78 10.93
C PRO A 15 5.62 5.31 11.82
N ALA A 16 4.45 5.59 11.25
CA ALA A 16 3.29 6.07 11.97
C ALA A 16 2.86 5.07 13.08
N PRO A 17 2.57 5.53 14.32
CA PRO A 17 2.22 4.64 15.43
C PRO A 17 1.07 3.67 15.14
N GLU A 18 0.04 4.13 14.44
CA GLU A 18 -1.13 3.35 14.03
C GLU A 18 -0.79 2.26 13.00
N ALA A 19 0.13 2.55 12.06
CA ALA A 19 0.60 1.57 11.09
C ALA A 19 1.46 0.50 11.77
N LYS A 20 2.31 0.91 12.73
CA LYS A 20 3.09 -0.02 13.55
C LYS A 20 2.19 -0.94 14.37
N ALA A 21 1.20 -0.38 15.09
CA ALA A 21 0.25 -1.17 15.86
C ALA A 21 -0.53 -2.17 14.98
N THR A 22 -0.94 -1.74 13.78
CA THR A 22 -1.58 -2.61 12.79
C THR A 22 -0.66 -3.73 12.33
N ALA A 23 0.61 -3.43 12.03
CA ALA A 23 1.60 -4.43 11.65
C ALA A 23 1.87 -5.45 12.76
N GLU A 24 1.90 -5.02 14.03
CA GLU A 24 2.01 -5.91 15.19
C GLU A 24 0.80 -6.83 15.34
N ALA A 25 -0.42 -6.33 15.10
CA ALA A 25 -1.63 -7.16 15.10
C ALA A 25 -1.59 -8.21 13.99
N ILE A 26 -1.18 -7.83 12.78
CA ILE A 26 -1.01 -8.75 11.64
C ILE A 26 0.08 -9.79 11.94
N GLN A 27 1.21 -9.36 12.52
CA GLN A 27 2.30 -10.26 12.90
C GLN A 27 1.82 -11.34 13.87
N LYS A 28 1.05 -10.96 14.91
CA LYS A 28 0.46 -11.91 15.86
C LYS A 28 -0.41 -12.97 15.16
N ALA A 29 -1.21 -12.56 14.17
CA ALA A 29 -2.07 -13.47 13.41
C ALA A 29 -1.30 -14.38 12.44
N LEU A 30 -0.19 -13.90 11.85
CA LEU A 30 0.61 -14.66 10.88
C LEU A 30 1.74 -15.48 11.51
N GLY A 31 1.97 -15.34 12.82
CA GLY A 31 3.03 -16.04 13.55
C GLY A 31 4.40 -15.36 13.45
N LYS A 32 5.48 -16.15 13.42
CA LYS A 32 6.87 -15.63 13.39
C LYS A 32 7.25 -15.05 12.02
N VAL A 33 6.64 -13.91 11.66
CA VAL A 33 6.95 -13.16 10.44
C VAL A 33 7.83 -11.96 10.79
N ARG A 34 8.85 -11.68 9.96
CA ARG A 34 9.71 -10.52 10.14
C ARG A 34 8.93 -9.24 9.82
N THR A 35 9.04 -8.26 10.70
CA THR A 35 8.47 -6.92 10.51
C THR A 35 9.60 -5.90 10.30
N LYS A 36 9.42 -4.96 9.37
CA LYS A 36 10.38 -3.90 9.03
C LYS A 36 9.66 -2.56 8.93
N GLU A 37 10.17 -1.56 9.63
CA GLU A 37 9.76 -0.17 9.42
C GLU A 37 10.38 0.37 8.13
N SER A 38 9.65 1.21 7.40
CA SER A 38 10.13 1.88 6.20
C SER A 38 9.63 3.33 6.15
N PRO A 39 10.53 4.33 6.22
CA PRO A 39 10.17 5.74 6.04
C PRO A 39 9.49 6.02 4.70
N LEU A 40 9.74 5.20 3.67
CA LEU A 40 9.09 5.34 2.35
C LEU A 40 7.57 5.16 2.41
N LEU A 41 7.07 4.49 3.44
CA LEU A 41 5.64 4.24 3.63
C LEU A 41 4.96 5.32 4.50
N ALA A 42 5.65 6.42 4.83
CA ALA A 42 5.04 7.55 5.53
C ALA A 42 3.88 8.16 4.71
N GLU A 43 2.84 8.61 5.41
CA GLU A 43 1.69 9.29 4.78
C GLU A 43 2.15 10.51 3.99
N GLY A 44 1.45 10.84 2.93
CA GLY A 44 1.75 12.01 2.11
C GLY A 44 0.80 12.12 0.92
N ILE A 45 1.11 13.07 0.05
CA ILE A 45 0.35 13.37 -1.16
C ILE A 45 1.25 13.09 -2.36
N PRO A 46 1.13 11.90 -2.97
CA PRO A 46 2.06 11.47 -4.02
C PRO A 46 2.08 12.40 -5.23
N MET A 47 0.92 12.96 -5.57
CA MET A 47 0.77 14.03 -6.56
C MET A 47 -0.61 14.67 -6.41
N VAL A 48 -0.80 15.84 -7.02
CA VAL A 48 -2.14 16.44 -7.16
C VAL A 48 -3.00 15.53 -8.06
N PRO A 49 -4.14 15.02 -7.57
CA PRO A 49 -5.01 14.16 -8.36
C PRO A 49 -5.84 14.96 -9.37
N SER A 50 -6.49 14.26 -10.29
CA SER A 50 -7.45 14.82 -11.24
C SER A 50 -8.79 14.07 -11.14
N PRO A 51 -9.92 14.74 -10.87
CA PRO A 51 -10.01 16.16 -10.52
C PRO A 51 -9.29 16.44 -9.19
N ALA A 52 -8.75 17.65 -9.06
CA ALA A 52 -8.13 18.10 -7.83
C ALA A 52 -9.22 18.50 -6.83
N PRO A 53 -9.23 17.95 -5.60
CA PRO A 53 -9.95 18.55 -4.49
C PRO A 53 -9.35 19.93 -4.21
N GLU A 54 -10.20 20.91 -3.92
CA GLU A 54 -9.82 22.30 -3.62
C GLU A 54 -8.72 22.37 -2.54
N GLN A 55 -8.79 21.50 -1.53
CA GLN A 55 -7.82 21.42 -0.43
C GLN A 55 -6.40 21.05 -0.87
N LEU A 56 -6.26 20.40 -2.03
CA LEU A 56 -4.96 19.95 -2.55
C LEU A 56 -4.34 20.95 -3.55
N GLU A 57 -5.09 21.97 -3.99
CA GLU A 57 -4.61 22.95 -4.98
C GLU A 57 -3.58 23.91 -4.39
N THR A 58 -3.63 24.16 -3.08
CA THR A 58 -2.77 25.13 -2.39
C THR A 58 -1.54 24.52 -1.72
N ILE A 59 -1.25 23.24 -1.97
CA ILE A 59 -0.15 22.55 -1.28
C ILE A 59 1.21 23.05 -1.81
N PRO A 60 2.16 23.40 -0.93
CA PRO A 60 3.49 23.81 -1.35
C PRO A 60 4.17 22.79 -2.26
N ALA A 61 4.76 23.27 -3.37
CA ALA A 61 5.40 22.42 -4.37
C ALA A 61 6.51 21.53 -3.79
N GLU A 62 7.22 21.99 -2.77
CA GLU A 62 8.25 21.21 -2.07
C GLU A 62 7.67 19.99 -1.35
N ILE A 63 6.52 20.14 -0.69
CA ILE A 63 5.83 19.03 -0.01
C ILE A 63 5.41 17.99 -1.05
N LEU A 64 4.79 18.42 -2.15
CA LEU A 64 4.40 17.54 -3.25
C LEU A 64 5.60 16.81 -3.88
N ALA A 65 6.72 17.50 -4.07
CA ALA A 65 7.94 16.90 -4.61
C ALA A 65 8.51 15.83 -3.67
N ASN A 66 8.60 16.13 -2.37
CA ASN A 66 9.12 15.20 -1.36
C ASN A 66 8.20 13.98 -1.17
N ASP A 67 6.89 14.20 -1.12
CA ASP A 67 5.90 13.14 -0.98
C ASP A 67 5.80 12.27 -2.23
N GLY A 68 5.85 12.88 -3.42
CA GLY A 68 5.92 12.15 -4.68
C GLY A 68 7.17 11.30 -4.82
N ALA A 69 8.34 11.85 -4.48
CA ALA A 69 9.59 11.10 -4.47
C ALA A 69 9.56 9.92 -3.49
N ARG A 70 8.96 10.12 -2.32
CA ARG A 70 8.77 9.07 -1.31
C ARG A 70 7.85 7.95 -1.81
N ALA A 71 6.71 8.30 -2.40
CA ALA A 71 5.78 7.34 -2.98
C ALA A 71 6.39 6.55 -4.15
N GLU A 72 7.20 7.21 -5.00
CA GLU A 72 7.99 6.53 -6.03
C GLU A 72 9.01 5.55 -5.44
N GLY A 73 9.69 5.95 -4.37
CA GLY A 73 10.62 5.08 -3.66
C GLY A 73 9.92 3.82 -3.13
N ALA A 74 8.72 3.98 -2.53
CA ALA A 74 7.92 2.86 -2.04
C ALA A 74 7.50 1.92 -3.19
N LEU A 75 7.02 2.48 -4.31
CA LEU A 75 6.67 1.72 -5.51
C LEU A 75 7.87 0.91 -6.04
N ARG A 76 9.04 1.55 -6.18
CA ARG A 76 10.25 0.90 -6.68
C ARG A 76 10.69 -0.24 -5.77
N THR A 77 10.58 -0.06 -4.45
CA THR A 77 10.98 -1.05 -3.45
C THR A 77 10.04 -2.25 -3.41
N HIS A 78 8.72 -2.03 -3.45
CA HIS A 78 7.73 -3.08 -3.16
C HIS A 78 7.05 -3.70 -4.39
N VAL A 79 7.09 -3.03 -5.54
CA VAL A 79 6.40 -3.48 -6.76
C VAL A 79 7.39 -3.78 -7.88
N TRP A 80 8.39 -2.92 -8.06
CA TRP A 80 9.24 -2.97 -9.26
C TRP A 80 10.40 -3.95 -9.17
N GLN A 81 10.89 -4.24 -7.97
CA GLN A 81 12.03 -5.11 -7.75
C GLN A 81 11.58 -6.57 -7.65
N PRO A 82 11.95 -7.45 -8.60
CA PRO A 82 11.70 -8.88 -8.46
C PRO A 82 12.43 -9.43 -7.23
N SER A 83 11.82 -10.39 -6.55
CA SER A 83 12.44 -11.05 -5.38
C SER A 83 13.66 -11.92 -5.74
N GLY A 84 13.97 -12.05 -7.05
CA GLY A 84 15.12 -12.77 -7.59
C GLY A 84 15.11 -14.29 -7.38
N GLY A 85 14.01 -14.86 -6.87
CA GLY A 85 13.87 -16.28 -6.55
C GLY A 85 12.78 -16.98 -7.36
N VAL A 86 12.81 -18.31 -7.35
CA VAL A 86 11.79 -19.18 -7.99
C VAL A 86 10.53 -19.35 -7.15
N ASP A 87 10.62 -19.15 -5.82
CA ASP A 87 9.48 -19.32 -4.91
C ASP A 87 8.57 -18.08 -4.88
N THR A 88 7.26 -18.31 -4.91
CA THR A 88 6.25 -17.28 -4.62
C THR A 88 6.47 -16.67 -3.23
N THR A 89 6.52 -15.35 -3.18
CA THR A 89 6.67 -14.55 -1.96
C THR A 89 5.43 -13.73 -1.68
N ALA A 90 5.23 -13.37 -0.41
CA ALA A 90 4.27 -12.33 -0.05
C ALA A 90 4.93 -11.22 0.76
N GLU A 91 4.66 -10.00 0.36
CA GLU A 91 4.94 -8.80 1.16
C GLU A 91 3.62 -8.23 1.64
N VAL A 92 3.52 -7.95 2.94
CA VAL A 92 2.40 -7.21 3.52
C VAL A 92 2.90 -5.80 3.76
N VAL A 93 2.33 -4.83 3.05
CA VAL A 93 2.68 -3.41 3.19
C VAL A 93 1.57 -2.71 3.97
N VAL A 94 1.92 -2.19 5.15
CA VAL A 94 1.01 -1.47 6.03
C VAL A 94 1.34 0.03 5.98
N GLY A 95 0.39 0.84 5.55
CA GLY A 95 0.60 2.26 5.37
C GLY A 95 -0.71 2.99 5.13
N HIS A 96 -0.66 4.00 4.28
CA HIS A 96 -1.72 5.01 4.20
C HIS A 96 -2.44 4.98 2.85
N GLY A 97 -3.70 5.42 2.87
CA GLY A 97 -4.59 5.33 1.72
C GLY A 97 -4.04 6.00 0.45
N ASN A 98 -3.51 7.21 0.56
CA ASN A 98 -2.97 7.96 -0.60
C ASN A 98 -1.84 7.18 -1.28
N SER A 99 -0.84 6.75 -0.51
CA SER A 99 0.32 6.03 -1.01
C SER A 99 -0.07 4.67 -1.59
N ILE A 100 -0.98 3.92 -0.94
CA ILE A 100 -1.47 2.64 -1.45
C ILE A 100 -2.19 2.82 -2.79
N ARG A 101 -3.13 3.76 -2.88
CA ARG A 101 -3.88 4.01 -4.12
C ARG A 101 -2.98 4.47 -5.26
N TYR A 102 -2.01 5.32 -4.96
CA TYR A 102 -1.01 5.75 -5.93
C TYR A 102 -0.15 4.60 -6.43
N MET A 103 0.38 3.76 -5.52
CA MET A 103 1.16 2.59 -5.90
C MET A 103 0.34 1.62 -6.76
N LEU A 104 -0.94 1.40 -6.43
CA LEU A 104 -1.84 0.56 -7.23
C LEU A 104 -2.07 1.13 -8.63
N CYS A 105 -2.33 2.44 -8.75
CA CYS A 105 -2.47 3.08 -10.06
C CYS A 105 -1.21 2.85 -10.90
N ARG A 106 -0.04 3.07 -10.29
CA ARG A 106 1.25 2.91 -10.97
C ARG A 106 1.58 1.47 -11.33
N ALA A 107 1.29 0.52 -10.44
CA ALA A 107 1.50 -0.92 -10.68
C ALA A 107 0.61 -1.43 -11.83
N LEU A 108 -0.62 -0.94 -11.91
CA LEU A 108 -1.61 -1.32 -12.93
C LEU A 108 -1.53 -0.46 -14.20
N GLN A 109 -0.53 0.43 -14.29
CA GLN A 109 -0.35 1.34 -15.44
C GLN A 109 -1.57 2.24 -15.71
N LEU A 110 -2.37 2.50 -14.68
CA LEU A 110 -3.39 3.53 -14.72
C LEU A 110 -2.74 4.91 -14.62
N SER A 111 -3.44 5.94 -15.09
CA SER A 111 -3.00 7.31 -14.84
C SER A 111 -2.87 7.54 -13.33
N PRO A 112 -1.67 7.90 -12.82
CA PRO A 112 -1.48 8.06 -11.38
C PRO A 112 -2.35 9.17 -10.81
N ALA A 113 -2.74 10.17 -11.60
CA ALA A 113 -3.61 11.26 -11.18
C ALA A 113 -5.01 10.81 -10.72
N VAL A 114 -5.41 9.57 -11.01
CA VAL A 114 -6.74 9.05 -10.63
C VAL A 114 -6.76 8.42 -9.24
N TRP A 115 -5.63 8.47 -8.50
CA TRP A 115 -5.48 7.83 -7.20
C TRP A 115 -6.55 8.25 -6.18
N SER A 116 -7.07 9.47 -6.25
CA SER A 116 -8.10 9.96 -5.33
C SER A 116 -9.49 9.40 -5.61
N ARG A 117 -9.71 8.78 -6.78
CA ARG A 117 -11.02 8.23 -7.18
C ARG A 117 -11.34 6.90 -6.49
N PHE A 118 -10.39 6.31 -5.79
CA PHE A 118 -10.59 5.06 -5.08
C PHE A 118 -10.87 5.34 -3.59
N ALA A 119 -12.00 4.85 -3.08
CA ALA A 119 -12.29 4.89 -1.65
C ALA A 119 -11.69 3.65 -0.97
N ALA A 120 -10.89 3.84 0.08
CA ALA A 120 -10.38 2.75 0.91
C ALA A 120 -10.60 3.10 2.38
N GLY A 121 -11.37 2.27 3.10
CA GLY A 121 -11.59 2.40 4.53
C GLY A 121 -10.38 1.94 5.36
N HIS A 122 -10.47 2.15 6.67
CA HIS A 122 -9.47 1.62 7.61
C HIS A 122 -9.42 0.09 7.55
N CYS A 123 -8.23 -0.46 7.75
CA CYS A 123 -7.97 -1.90 7.78
C CYS A 123 -8.42 -2.65 6.51
N THR A 124 -8.65 -1.95 5.40
CA THR A 124 -8.98 -2.61 4.14
C THR A 124 -7.77 -3.30 3.52
N ILE A 125 -8.01 -4.42 2.83
CA ILE A 125 -6.97 -5.20 2.15
C ILE A 125 -7.07 -4.92 0.65
N SER A 126 -5.95 -4.50 0.05
CA SER A 126 -5.79 -4.47 -1.39
C SER A 126 -4.69 -5.45 -1.79
N TRP A 127 -4.95 -6.28 -2.79
CA TRP A 127 -4.07 -7.38 -3.17
C TRP A 127 -3.77 -7.32 -4.66
N ILE A 128 -2.48 -7.14 -4.97
CA ILE A 128 -1.94 -7.35 -6.31
C ILE A 128 -1.06 -8.60 -6.36
N GLU A 129 -1.07 -9.27 -7.51
CA GLU A 129 -0.16 -10.34 -7.86
C GLU A 129 0.77 -9.85 -8.95
N ILE A 130 2.08 -10.03 -8.74
CA ILE A 130 3.12 -9.67 -9.71
C ILE A 130 3.74 -10.98 -10.19
N ARG A 131 3.57 -11.28 -11.48
CA ARG A 131 4.02 -12.52 -12.10
C ARG A 131 5.45 -12.39 -12.61
N SER A 132 6.12 -13.52 -12.82
CA SER A 132 7.51 -13.56 -13.30
C SER A 132 7.72 -13.00 -14.70
N ASP A 133 6.65 -12.91 -15.50
CA ASP A 133 6.61 -12.27 -16.82
C ASP A 133 6.36 -10.74 -16.74
N GLY A 134 6.24 -10.19 -15.52
CA GLY A 134 5.96 -8.78 -15.27
C GLY A 134 4.48 -8.41 -15.31
N ALA A 135 3.57 -9.36 -15.55
CA ALA A 135 2.14 -9.07 -15.49
C ALA A 135 1.70 -8.76 -14.05
N VAL A 136 0.91 -7.69 -13.90
CA VAL A 136 0.35 -7.25 -12.61
C VAL A 136 -1.17 -7.44 -12.64
N VAL A 137 -1.70 -8.14 -11.65
CA VAL A 137 -3.15 -8.42 -11.52
C VAL A 137 -3.64 -7.90 -10.18
N LEU A 138 -4.64 -7.02 -10.19
CA LEU A 138 -5.40 -6.64 -8.99
C LEU A 138 -6.44 -7.72 -8.70
N ARG A 139 -6.28 -8.42 -7.57
CA ARG A 139 -7.21 -9.45 -7.11
C ARG A 139 -8.35 -8.88 -6.27
N GLU A 140 -8.04 -7.88 -5.45
CA GLU A 140 -8.98 -7.24 -4.55
C GLU A 140 -8.53 -5.81 -4.27
N PHE A 141 -9.49 -4.89 -4.16
CA PHE A 141 -9.25 -3.51 -3.75
C PHE A 141 -10.20 -3.15 -2.62
N GLY A 142 -9.67 -2.56 -1.54
CA GLY A 142 -10.50 -2.04 -0.45
C GLY A 142 -11.29 -3.11 0.33
N GLY A 143 -10.83 -4.36 0.32
CA GLY A 143 -11.52 -5.50 0.93
C GLY A 143 -11.69 -5.37 2.44
N ALA A 144 -12.94 -5.23 2.91
CA ALA A 144 -13.29 -5.11 4.33
C ALA A 144 -14.07 -6.31 4.88
N GLY A 145 -14.29 -7.37 4.09
CA GLY A 145 -15.20 -8.48 4.44
C GLY A 145 -14.78 -9.32 5.66
N HIS A 146 -13.57 -9.11 6.19
CA HIS A 146 -13.10 -9.72 7.44
C HIS A 146 -13.53 -8.94 8.69
N LEU A 147 -14.14 -7.76 8.52
CA LEU A 147 -14.64 -6.91 9.59
C LEU A 147 -16.18 -6.95 9.61
N PRO A 148 -16.80 -7.10 10.80
CA PRO A 148 -18.21 -6.79 11.00
C PRO A 148 -18.54 -5.39 10.50
N GLN A 149 -19.75 -5.19 9.96
CA GLN A 149 -20.17 -3.95 9.32
C GLN A 149 -20.03 -2.74 10.25
N GLU A 150 -20.33 -2.92 11.53
CA GLU A 150 -20.24 -1.92 12.58
C GLU A 150 -18.80 -1.45 12.89
N LEU A 151 -17.79 -2.20 12.47
CA LEU A 151 -16.37 -1.83 12.62
C LEU A 151 -15.76 -1.23 11.35
N GLN A 152 -16.52 -1.20 10.24
CA GLN A 152 -16.04 -0.63 8.99
C GLN A 152 -16.17 0.90 9.03
N SER A 153 -15.05 1.60 8.85
CA SER A 153 -14.99 3.06 8.91
C SER A 153 -14.10 3.65 7.82
N TYR A 154 -14.36 4.90 7.47
CA TYR A 154 -13.62 5.72 6.51
C TYR A 154 -13.38 7.10 7.12
N ARG A 155 -12.29 7.78 6.76
CA ARG A 155 -12.05 9.18 7.12
C ARG A 155 -11.38 9.92 5.97
#